data_AF-A0A0S2JFS7-F1
#
_entry.id   AF-A0A0S2JFS7-F1
#
_cell.length_a   1.000
_cell.length_b   1.000
_cell.length_c   1.000
_cell.angle_alpha   90.00
_cell.angle_beta   90.00
_cell.angle_gamma   90.00
#
_symmetry.space_group_name_H-M   'P 1'
#
loop_
_entity.id
_entity.type
_entity.pdbx_description
1 polymer ?
#
loop_
_entity_poly.entity_id
_entity_poly.type
_entity_poly.pdbx_seq_one_letter_code
_entity_poly.pdbx_strand_id
1 'polypeptide(L)'
;MNQNVMPTFVGVFTSLFAIWALHTFLIVDDCLDNGGSFDYATAKCLLENGQTYESTLATIAVVLYFVVGFVVSFLVSNLIRKVFKIKAKS
;
A
#
# COMPACT_ATOMS: atom_id res chain seq x y z
N MET A 1 -12.60 -18.81 17.69
CA MET A 1 -12.55 -18.36 16.28
C MET A 1 -11.85 -19.42 15.45
N ASN A 2 -12.35 -19.72 14.24
CA ASN A 2 -11.83 -20.77 13.38
C ASN A 2 -10.36 -20.48 12.99
N GLN A 3 -9.45 -21.42 13.26
CA GLN A 3 -7.99 -21.22 13.20
C GLN A 3 -7.48 -20.90 11.78
N ASN A 4 -8.28 -21.16 10.75
CA ASN A 4 -8.00 -20.83 9.36
C ASN A 4 -8.26 -19.37 8.96
N VAL A 5 -9.02 -18.61 9.74
CA VAL A 5 -9.41 -17.22 9.39
C VAL A 5 -8.30 -16.23 9.76
N MET A 6 -7.55 -16.53 10.81
CA MET A 6 -6.48 -15.69 11.34
C MET A 6 -5.36 -15.36 10.33
N PRO A 7 -4.79 -16.33 9.57
CA PRO A 7 -3.77 -16.02 8.57
C PRO A 7 -4.27 -15.09 7.46
N THR A 8 -5.52 -15.25 7.03
CA THR A 8 -6.12 -14.40 5.99
C THR A 8 -6.35 -12.98 6.50
N PHE A 9 -6.81 -12.84 7.74
CA PHE A 9 -7.03 -11.54 8.37
C PHE A 9 -5.74 -10.74 8.50
N VAL A 10 -4.65 -11.39 8.95
CA VAL A 10 -3.33 -10.77 9.02
C VAL A 10 -2.80 -10.42 7.63
N GLY A 11 -3.04 -11.26 6.61
CA GLY A 11 -2.70 -10.96 5.21
C GLY A 11 -3.39 -9.70 4.66
N VAL A 12 -4.66 -9.47 5.02
CA VAL A 12 -5.40 -8.27 4.60
C VAL A 12 -4.88 -7.01 5.31
N PHE A 13 -4.62 -7.05 6.62
CA PHE A 13 -4.08 -5.87 7.32
C PHE A 13 -2.68 -5.51 6.86
N THR A 14 -1.83 -6.51 6.62
CA THR A 14 -0.46 -6.28 6.13
C THR A 14 -0.46 -5.72 4.71
N SER A 15 -1.36 -6.15 3.83
CA SER A 15 -1.47 -5.56 2.49
C SER A 15 -2.02 -4.14 2.53
N LEU A 16 -3.01 -3.84 3.36
CA LEU A 16 -3.50 -2.46 3.58
C LEU A 16 -2.37 -1.55 4.07
N PHE A 17 -1.57 -2.01 5.02
CA PHE A 17 -0.42 -1.26 5.53
C PHE A 17 0.64 -1.04 4.43
N ALA A 18 0.94 -2.07 3.64
CA ALA A 18 1.89 -1.95 2.53
C ALA A 18 1.41 -0.97 1.45
N ILE A 19 0.12 -1.01 1.09
CA ILE A 19 -0.49 -0.08 0.14
C ILE A 19 -0.40 1.35 0.69
N TRP A 20 -0.73 1.57 1.96
CA TRP A 20 -0.64 2.88 2.59
C TRP A 20 0.78 3.45 2.57
N ALA A 21 1.78 2.62 2.91
CA ALA A 21 3.18 3.02 2.88
C ALA A 21 3.64 3.36 1.45
N LEU A 22 3.29 2.51 0.48
CA LEU A 22 3.61 2.72 -0.94
C LEU A 22 2.96 3.99 -1.47
N HIS A 23 1.70 4.24 -1.12
CA HIS A 23 0.95 5.41 -1.53
C HIS A 23 1.56 6.70 -0.99
N THR A 24 1.92 6.71 0.30
CA THR A 24 2.59 7.86 0.92
C THR A 24 3.93 8.12 0.24
N PHE A 25 4.70 7.07 -0.04
CA PHE A 25 5.97 7.19 -0.73
C PHE A 25 5.82 7.75 -2.16
N LEU A 26 4.92 7.18 -2.97
CA LEU A 26 4.68 7.63 -4.35
C LEU A 26 4.25 9.09 -4.44
N ILE A 27 3.41 9.56 -3.49
CA ILE A 27 3.01 10.97 -3.46
C ILE A 27 4.18 11.89 -3.11
N VAL A 28 5.02 11.50 -2.15
CA VAL A 28 6.17 12.30 -1.75
C VAL A 28 7.20 12.37 -2.89
N ASP A 29 7.46 11.25 -3.55
CA ASP A 29 8.42 11.15 -4.67
C ASP A 29 7.94 11.98 -5.87
N ASP A 30 6.69 11.80 -6.31
CA ASP A 30 6.08 12.58 -7.39
C ASP A 30 6.07 14.09 -7.07
N CYS A 31 5.92 14.45 -5.79
CA CYS A 31 5.98 15.84 -5.36
C CYS A 31 7.39 16.44 -5.48
N LEU A 32 8.42 15.72 -4.99
CA LEU A 32 9.81 16.16 -5.08
C LEU A 32 10.29 16.25 -6.53
N ASP A 33 9.93 15.27 -7.37
CA ASP A 33 10.31 15.25 -8.79
C ASP A 33 9.71 16.41 -9.58
N ASN A 34 8.53 16.89 -9.19
CA ASN A 34 7.89 18.07 -9.78
C ASN A 34 8.32 19.40 -9.13
N GLY A 35 9.36 19.40 -8.29
CA GLY A 35 9.89 20.61 -7.64
C GLY A 35 8.99 21.20 -6.55
N GLY A 36 8.05 20.41 -6.04
CA GLY A 36 7.17 20.81 -4.94
C GLY A 36 7.76 20.50 -3.57
N SER A 37 7.25 21.19 -2.54
CA SER A 37 7.48 20.81 -1.15
C SER A 37 6.26 20.04 -0.64
N PHE A 38 6.48 18.84 -0.11
CA PHE A 38 5.41 18.06 0.51
C PHE A 38 5.08 18.61 1.89
N ASP A 39 3.86 19.11 2.07
CA ASP A 39 3.36 19.55 3.37
C ASP A 39 2.69 18.37 4.09
N TYR A 40 3.40 17.81 5.06
CA TYR A 40 2.94 16.70 5.89
C TYR A 40 1.76 17.07 6.80
N ALA A 41 1.50 18.36 7.07
CA ALA A 41 0.38 18.79 7.90
C ALA A 41 -0.94 18.76 7.13
N THR A 42 -0.92 19.09 5.84
CA THR A 42 -2.10 19.09 4.97
C THR A 42 -2.18 17.88 4.05
N ALA A 43 -1.15 17.03 4.02
CA ALA A 43 -0.99 15.89 3.12
C ALA A 43 -1.13 16.29 1.64
N LYS A 44 -0.64 17.47 1.29
CA LYS A 44 -0.70 18.04 -0.06
C LYS A 44 0.69 18.37 -0.57
N CYS A 45 0.88 18.14 -1.88
CA CYS A 45 2.04 18.66 -2.58
C CYS A 45 1.80 20.14 -2.93
N LEU A 46 2.62 21.03 -2.38
CA LEU A 46 2.61 22.45 -2.71
C LEU A 46 3.72 22.71 -3.72
N LEU A 47 3.32 23.08 -4.94
CA LEU A 47 4.26 23.54 -5.96
C LEU A 47 4.75 24.96 -5.61
N GLU A 48 5.95 25.32 -6.09
CA GLU A 48 6.55 26.66 -5.94
C GLU A 48 5.60 27.81 -6.37
N ASN A 49 4.60 27.49 -7.18
CA ASN A 49 3.63 28.41 -7.77
C ASN A 49 2.37 28.59 -6.89
N GLY A 50 2.28 27.96 -5.71
CA GLY A 50 1.12 28.01 -4.81
C GLY A 50 -0.11 27.20 -5.28
N GLN A 51 0.05 26.40 -6.33
CA GLN A 51 -1.00 25.52 -6.86
C GLN A 51 -0.89 24.13 -6.22
N THR A 52 -2.05 23.54 -5.87
CA THR A 52 -2.14 22.15 -5.43
C THR A 52 -2.06 21.24 -6.64
N TYR A 53 -1.01 20.42 -6.72
CA TYR A 53 -0.88 19.45 -7.80
C TYR A 53 -1.75 18.22 -7.49
N GLU A 54 -2.81 18.02 -8.27
CA GLU A 54 -3.49 16.72 -8.32
C GLU A 54 -2.73 15.82 -9.28
N SER A 55 -1.94 14.89 -8.73
CA SER A 55 -1.15 13.97 -9.52
C SER A 55 -2.05 13.11 -10.41
N THR A 56 -1.85 13.22 -11.73
CA THR A 56 -2.36 12.28 -12.75
C THR A 56 -1.98 10.81 -12.48
N LEU A 57 -1.05 10.59 -11.55
CA LEU A 57 -0.65 9.30 -11.01
C LEU A 57 -1.81 8.55 -10.32
N ALA A 58 -2.88 9.24 -9.91
CA ALA A 58 -4.03 8.64 -9.22
C ALA A 58 -4.60 7.41 -9.94
N THR A 59 -4.71 7.43 -11.28
CA THR A 59 -5.29 6.31 -12.04
C THR A 59 -4.35 5.11 -12.14
N ILE A 60 -3.04 5.35 -12.34
CA ILE A 60 -2.02 4.29 -12.40
C ILE A 60 -1.78 3.69 -11.01
N ALA A 61 -1.85 4.52 -9.98
CA ALA A 61 -1.70 4.13 -8.59
C ALA A 61 -2.73 3.08 -8.17
N VAL A 62 -4.00 3.20 -8.60
CA VAL A 62 -5.05 2.19 -8.28
C VAL A 62 -4.66 0.80 -8.82
N VAL A 63 -4.18 0.72 -10.06
CA VAL A 63 -3.77 -0.56 -10.66
C VAL A 63 -2.56 -1.15 -9.92
N LEU A 64 -1.57 -0.32 -9.60
CA LEU A 64 -0.41 -0.71 -8.80
C LEU A 64 -0.80 -1.22 -7.42
N TYR A 65 -1.68 -0.52 -6.70
CA TYR A 65 -2.16 -0.93 -5.38
C TYR A 65 -2.92 -2.25 -5.44
N PHE A 66 -3.69 -2.49 -6.51
CA PHE A 66 -4.40 -3.76 -6.68
C PHE A 66 -3.44 -4.94 -6.82
N VAL A 67 -2.41 -4.78 -7.67
CA VAL A 67 -1.38 -5.81 -7.87
C VAL A 67 -0.59 -6.04 -6.59
N VAL A 68 -0.11 -4.98 -5.94
CA VAL A 68 0.66 -5.06 -4.69
C VAL A 68 -0.18 -5.69 -3.57
N GLY A 69 -1.43 -5.28 -3.44
CA GLY A 69 -2.35 -5.83 -2.43
C GLY A 69 -2.54 -7.34 -2.58
N PHE A 70 -2.70 -7.82 -3.82
CA PHE A 70 -2.87 -9.24 -4.10
C PHE A 70 -1.58 -10.03 -3.85
N VAL A 71 -0.44 -9.53 -4.32
CA VAL A 71 0.88 -10.17 -4.15
C VAL A 71 1.26 -10.25 -2.67
N VAL A 72 1.14 -9.14 -1.93
CA VAL A 72 1.48 -9.08 -0.50
C VAL A 72 0.55 -9.97 0.32
N SER A 73 -0.77 -9.91 0.07
CA SER A 73 -1.73 -10.78 0.76
C SER A 73 -1.45 -12.25 0.54
N PHE A 74 -1.13 -12.63 -0.71
CA PHE A 74 -0.79 -14.01 -1.05
C PHE A 74 0.50 -14.45 -0.36
N LEU A 75 1.57 -13.65 -0.43
CA LEU A 75 2.85 -13.95 0.21
C LEU A 75 2.73 -14.07 1.72
N VAL A 76 2.09 -13.11 2.39
CA VAL A 76 1.93 -13.11 3.85
C VAL A 76 1.05 -14.29 4.29
N SER A 77 -0.05 -14.56 3.59
CA SER A 77 -0.90 -15.72 3.88
C SER A 77 -0.11 -17.03 3.76
N ASN A 78 0.75 -17.15 2.76
CA ASN A 78 1.57 -18.33 2.54
C ASN A 78 2.70 -18.45 3.57
N LEU A 79 3.34 -17.34 3.94
CA LEU A 79 4.35 -17.26 5.01
C LEU A 79 3.77 -17.66 6.36
N ILE A 80 2.61 -17.14 6.75
CA ILE A 80 1.95 -17.49 8.02
C ILE A 80 1.59 -18.98 8.02
N ARG A 81 1.04 -19.52 6.93
CA ARG A 81 0.77 -20.96 6.83
C ARG A 81 2.05 -21.80 6.97
N LYS A 82 3.16 -21.35 6.39
CA LYS A 82 4.47 -22.03 6.46
C LYS A 82 5.07 -21.98 7.87
N VAL A 83 5.04 -20.82 8.53
CA VAL A 83 5.56 -20.61 9.89
C VAL A 83 4.74 -21.39 10.93
N PHE A 84 3.41 -21.35 10.83
CA PHE A 84 2.53 -22.05 11.77
C PHE A 84 2.29 -23.52 11.39
N LYS A 85 2.96 -24.06 10.36
CA LYS A 85 2.75 -25.43 9.82
C LYS A 85 1.26 -25.77 9.60
N ILE A 86 0.44 -24.77 9.27
CA ILE A 86 -0.99 -24.97 9.02
C ILE A 86 -1.10 -25.63 7.65
N LYS A 87 -1.27 -26.95 7.61
CA LYS A 87 -1.49 -27.69 6.36
C LYS A 87 -2.77 -27.15 5.72
N ALA A 88 -2.66 -26.66 4.49
CA ALA A 88 -3.82 -26.50 3.64
C ALA A 88 -4.47 -27.89 3.50
N LYS A 89 -5.70 -28.04 3.97
CA LYS A 89 -6.54 -29.15 3.56
C LYS A 89 -6.92 -28.85 2.11
N SER A 90 -6.04 -29.26 1.19
CA SER A 90 -6.36 -29.34 -0.24
C SER A 90 -7.41 -30.40 -0.47
#